data_AF-A0A485JB66-F1
#
_entry.id   AF-A0A485JB66-F1
#
_cell.length_a   1.000
_cell.length_b   1.000
_cell.length_c   1.000
_cell.angle_alpha   90.00
_cell.angle_beta   90.00
_cell.angle_gamma   90.00
#
_symmetry.space_group_name_H-M   'P 1'
#
loop_
_entity.id
_entity.type
_entity.pdbx_description
1 polymer ?
#
loop_
_entity_poly.entity_id
_entity_poly.type
_entity_poly.pdbx_seq_one_letter_code
_entity_poly.pdbx_strand_id
1 'polypeptide(L)'
;MSRKDLANAIRALSMDAVQKANSGHPGAPMGMADIAEVLWNDFLKHNPTDPTWYDRDRFILSNGHASMLLYSLLHLTGYDLPLEELKNFRQLHSKTPGHPEIGYTPGVETTTGPLGQGLANAVGLAIAERTLAAQFNQPDHEIVDHFTYVFMGDGCLMEGISHEVCSLAGTLGLGKLIGFYDHNGISIDGETEGWFTDDTAKRFEAYHWHVIHEIDGHDPQAVKEAILEAQSVKDKPSLIICRTVIGFGSPNKAGKEEAHGAPLGEEEVALARQKLGWHHPPFEIPKEIYHAWDAREKGEQAQQSWNEKFAAYKRLIRNWQKSLPVG
;
A
#
# COMPACT_ATOMS: atom_id res chain seq x y z
N MET A 1 -14.40 8.37 -17.08
CA MET A 1 -13.41 8.60 -16.02
C MET A 1 -12.30 7.59 -16.20
N SER A 2 -11.07 8.05 -16.30
CA SER A 2 -9.88 7.22 -16.46
C SER A 2 -9.30 6.84 -15.08
N ARG A 3 -8.46 5.79 -15.04
CA ARG A 3 -7.66 5.47 -13.84
C ARG A 3 -6.79 6.64 -13.39
N LYS A 4 -6.29 7.42 -14.35
CA LYS A 4 -5.51 8.62 -14.09
C LYS A 4 -6.33 9.70 -13.35
N ASP A 5 -7.62 9.84 -13.66
CA ASP A 5 -8.51 10.77 -12.94
C ASP A 5 -8.67 10.34 -11.47
N LEU A 6 -8.78 9.04 -11.22
CA LEU A 6 -8.86 8.46 -9.87
C LEU A 6 -7.56 8.64 -9.08
N ALA A 7 -6.42 8.34 -9.70
CA ALA A 7 -5.10 8.57 -9.11
C ALA A 7 -4.85 10.07 -8.84
N ASN A 8 -5.32 10.96 -9.70
CA ASN A 8 -5.20 12.41 -9.50
C ASN A 8 -5.96 12.92 -8.26
N ALA A 9 -7.02 12.22 -7.82
CA ALA A 9 -7.68 12.55 -6.56
C ALA A 9 -6.74 12.36 -5.35
N ILE A 10 -5.97 11.27 -5.34
CA ILE A 10 -4.93 11.02 -4.33
C ILE A 10 -3.87 12.13 -4.38
N ARG A 11 -3.41 12.48 -5.58
CA ARG A 11 -2.41 13.55 -5.77
C ARG A 11 -2.91 14.89 -5.24
N ALA A 12 -4.14 15.26 -5.59
CA ALA A 12 -4.76 16.50 -5.14
C ALA A 12 -4.91 16.54 -3.62
N LEU A 13 -5.49 15.52 -3.00
CA LEU A 13 -5.64 15.43 -1.53
C LEU A 13 -4.29 15.50 -0.82
N SER A 14 -3.28 14.81 -1.35
CA SER A 14 -1.93 14.79 -0.77
C SER A 14 -1.25 16.15 -0.85
N MET A 15 -1.29 16.81 -2.00
CA MET A 15 -0.77 18.17 -2.15
C MET A 15 -1.48 19.15 -1.21
N ASP A 16 -2.82 19.09 -1.14
CA ASP A 16 -3.63 20.01 -0.35
C ASP A 16 -3.39 19.87 1.16
N ALA A 17 -3.36 18.64 1.66
CA ALA A 17 -3.13 18.38 3.07
C ALA A 17 -1.73 18.80 3.50
N VAL A 18 -0.70 18.47 2.70
CA VAL A 18 0.68 18.89 2.96
C VAL A 18 0.80 20.42 2.92
N GLN A 19 0.18 21.07 1.93
CA GLN A 19 0.22 22.52 1.78
C GLN A 19 -0.49 23.22 2.95
N LYS A 20 -1.67 22.73 3.35
CA LYS A 20 -2.44 23.28 4.48
C LYS A 20 -1.71 23.09 5.81
N ALA A 21 -1.07 21.94 6.03
CA ALA A 21 -0.27 21.68 7.22
C ALA A 21 1.06 22.46 7.23
N ASN A 22 1.46 23.03 6.09
CA ASN A 22 2.80 23.56 5.84
C ASN A 22 3.92 22.58 6.25
N SER A 23 3.65 21.28 6.10
CA SER A 23 4.49 20.19 6.59
C SER A 23 4.08 18.87 5.92
N GLY A 24 5.05 18.07 5.48
CA GLY A 24 4.81 16.74 4.94
C GLY A 24 5.56 16.45 3.64
N HIS A 25 5.25 15.31 3.04
CA HIS A 25 5.99 14.73 1.93
C HIS A 25 5.04 14.52 0.73
N PRO A 26 4.98 15.46 -0.24
CA PRO A 26 4.07 15.34 -1.37
C PRO A 26 4.62 14.44 -2.49
N GLY A 27 5.94 14.30 -2.60
CA GLY A 27 6.61 13.64 -3.71
C GLY A 27 6.21 12.18 -3.91
N ALA A 28 6.38 11.35 -2.87
CA ALA A 28 6.05 9.93 -2.93
C ALA A 28 4.56 9.67 -3.17
N PRO A 29 3.60 10.34 -2.48
CA PRO A 29 2.18 10.23 -2.82
C PRO A 29 1.85 10.56 -4.28
N MET A 30 2.54 11.55 -4.87
CA MET A 30 2.33 11.92 -6.27
C MET A 30 2.87 10.88 -7.26
N GLY A 31 4.05 10.31 -6.97
CA GLY A 31 4.67 9.26 -7.79
C GLY A 31 3.91 7.94 -7.73
N MET A 32 3.49 7.52 -6.53
CA MET A 32 2.90 6.20 -6.30
C MET A 32 1.37 6.12 -6.52
N ALA A 33 0.70 7.23 -6.83
CA ALA A 33 -0.77 7.25 -6.93
C ALA A 33 -1.33 6.30 -7.99
N ASP A 34 -0.66 6.12 -9.13
CA ASP A 34 -1.15 5.21 -10.19
C ASP A 34 -1.02 3.74 -9.77
N ILE A 35 0.07 3.37 -9.10
CA ILE A 35 0.28 2.02 -8.54
C ILE A 35 -0.79 1.74 -7.48
N ALA A 36 -1.04 2.71 -6.60
CA ALA A 36 -2.04 2.59 -5.55
C ALA A 36 -3.46 2.44 -6.11
N GLU A 37 -3.80 3.19 -7.17
CA GLU A 37 -5.10 3.09 -7.85
C GLU A 37 -5.36 1.68 -8.37
N VAL A 38 -4.39 1.08 -9.05
CA VAL A 38 -4.54 -0.28 -9.56
C VAL A 38 -4.66 -1.29 -8.42
N LEU A 39 -3.76 -1.24 -7.43
CA LEU A 39 -3.76 -2.18 -6.31
C LEU A 39 -5.07 -2.13 -5.52
N TRP A 40 -5.52 -0.93 -5.11
CA TRP A 40 -6.65 -0.79 -4.20
C TRP A 40 -8.01 -1.02 -4.87
N ASN A 41 -8.20 -0.58 -6.13
CA ASN A 41 -9.49 -0.79 -6.81
C ASN A 41 -9.65 -2.23 -7.33
N ASP A 42 -8.58 -2.84 -7.86
CA ASP A 42 -8.69 -4.14 -8.52
C ASP A 42 -8.38 -5.31 -7.59
N PHE A 43 -7.31 -5.21 -6.78
CA PHE A 43 -6.68 -6.39 -6.18
C PHE A 43 -6.81 -6.50 -4.66
N LEU A 44 -6.81 -5.39 -3.92
CA LEU A 44 -6.85 -5.42 -2.47
C LEU A 44 -8.22 -5.93 -1.99
N LYS A 45 -8.23 -7.06 -1.28
CA LYS A 45 -9.42 -7.60 -0.61
C LYS A 45 -9.55 -6.96 0.77
N HIS A 46 -10.44 -6.00 0.94
CA HIS A 46 -10.62 -5.32 2.23
C HIS A 46 -12.08 -4.93 2.47
N ASN A 47 -12.44 -4.68 3.72
CA ASN A 47 -13.73 -4.09 4.07
C ASN A 47 -13.53 -2.81 4.88
N PRO A 48 -13.77 -1.62 4.30
CA PRO A 48 -13.68 -0.35 5.03
C PRO A 48 -14.64 -0.24 6.23
N THR A 49 -15.78 -0.95 6.22
CA THR A 49 -16.76 -0.94 7.32
C THR A 49 -16.40 -1.90 8.45
N ASP A 50 -15.48 -2.85 8.21
CA ASP A 50 -14.84 -3.68 9.23
C ASP A 50 -13.33 -3.79 8.94
N PRO A 51 -12.55 -2.77 9.34
CA PRO A 51 -11.10 -2.77 9.17
C PRO A 51 -10.40 -3.85 10.01
N THR A 52 -11.14 -4.63 10.81
CA THR A 52 -10.61 -5.71 11.64
C THR A 52 -10.89 -7.11 11.10
N TRP A 53 -11.58 -7.22 9.95
CA TRP A 53 -11.85 -8.51 9.30
C TRP A 53 -10.58 -9.36 9.19
N TYR A 54 -10.60 -10.55 9.78
CA TYR A 54 -9.44 -11.42 9.94
C TYR A 54 -8.75 -11.81 8.63
N ASP A 55 -9.51 -12.00 7.55
CA ASP A 55 -8.99 -12.50 6.28
C ASP A 55 -9.00 -11.46 5.15
N ARG A 56 -9.02 -10.17 5.49
CA ARG A 56 -8.68 -9.11 4.52
C ARG A 56 -7.23 -9.27 4.04
N ASP A 57 -6.84 -8.66 2.94
CA ASP A 57 -5.44 -8.44 2.61
C ASP A 57 -4.83 -7.38 3.52
N ARG A 58 -3.53 -7.47 3.76
CA ARG A 58 -2.79 -6.48 4.56
C ARG A 58 -2.07 -5.54 3.61
N PHE A 59 -2.17 -4.23 3.85
CA PHE A 59 -1.41 -3.21 3.14
C PHE A 59 -0.51 -2.45 4.11
N ILE A 60 0.79 -2.39 3.79
CA ILE A 60 1.80 -1.70 4.60
C ILE A 60 2.49 -0.64 3.75
N LEU A 61 2.55 0.59 4.27
CA LEU A 61 3.33 1.67 3.69
C LEU A 61 4.69 1.75 4.43
N SER A 62 5.71 1.03 3.95
CA SER A 62 7.01 0.99 4.64
C SER A 62 7.76 2.32 4.58
N ASN A 63 7.64 3.05 3.48
CA ASN A 63 8.06 4.45 3.34
C ASN A 63 7.04 5.38 4.01
N GLY A 64 6.86 5.25 5.34
CA GLY A 64 5.80 5.90 6.11
C GLY A 64 5.75 7.43 6.01
N HIS A 65 6.80 8.09 5.51
CA HIS A 65 6.78 9.52 5.25
C HIS A 65 5.69 9.91 4.23
N ALA A 66 5.33 9.00 3.32
CA ALA A 66 4.28 9.14 2.30
C ALA A 66 2.86 8.97 2.88
N SER A 67 2.66 9.26 4.17
CA SER A 67 1.41 9.02 4.92
C SER A 67 0.14 9.54 4.24
N MET A 68 0.22 10.68 3.54
CA MET A 68 -0.93 11.23 2.81
C MET A 68 -1.41 10.36 1.64
N LEU A 69 -0.56 9.49 1.07
CA LEU A 69 -1.01 8.46 0.13
C LEU A 69 -2.01 7.53 0.82
N LEU A 70 -1.62 6.97 1.95
CA LEU A 70 -2.43 6.04 2.73
C LEU A 70 -3.70 6.71 3.25
N TYR A 71 -3.61 7.92 3.80
CA TYR A 71 -4.80 8.63 4.30
C TYR A 71 -5.78 8.99 3.19
N SER A 72 -5.29 9.36 2.01
CA SER A 72 -6.15 9.58 0.83
C SER A 72 -6.87 8.30 0.42
N LEU A 73 -6.16 7.17 0.38
CA LEU A 73 -6.74 5.86 0.05
C LEU A 73 -7.80 5.43 1.06
N LEU A 74 -7.49 5.52 2.36
CA LEU A 74 -8.44 5.18 3.43
C LEU A 74 -9.70 6.04 3.37
N HIS A 75 -9.54 7.35 3.15
CA HIS A 75 -10.66 8.27 3.00
C HIS A 75 -11.52 7.94 1.77
N LEU A 76 -10.90 7.82 0.59
CA LEU A 76 -11.59 7.62 -0.68
C LEU A 76 -12.30 6.26 -0.73
N THR A 77 -11.71 5.23 -0.12
CA THR A 77 -12.27 3.87 -0.12
C THR A 77 -13.35 3.66 0.94
N GLY A 78 -13.60 4.65 1.82
CA GLY A 78 -14.75 4.65 2.72
C GLY A 78 -14.47 4.15 4.13
N TYR A 79 -13.22 4.13 4.59
CA TYR A 79 -12.90 3.92 6.01
C TYR A 79 -13.46 5.09 6.86
N ASP A 80 -13.53 4.91 8.18
CA ASP A 80 -13.91 5.97 9.14
C ASP A 80 -12.80 7.05 9.31
N LEU A 81 -12.43 7.65 8.17
CA LEU A 81 -11.47 8.74 8.05
C LEU A 81 -12.08 9.83 7.18
N PRO A 82 -12.90 10.73 7.75
CA PRO A 82 -13.58 11.76 6.97
C PRO A 82 -12.60 12.79 6.42
N LEU A 83 -13.02 13.54 5.39
CA LEU A 83 -12.21 14.56 4.73
C LEU A 83 -11.66 15.63 5.69
N GLU A 84 -12.40 15.91 6.78
CA GLU A 84 -11.95 16.84 7.83
C GLU A 84 -10.69 16.36 8.55
N GLU A 85 -10.46 15.05 8.67
CA GLU A 85 -9.20 14.54 9.22
C GLU A 85 -8.03 14.82 8.27
N LEU A 86 -8.22 14.65 6.95
CA LEU A 86 -7.19 14.98 5.96
C LEU A 86 -6.86 16.49 5.97
N LYS A 87 -7.87 17.34 6.20
CA LYS A 87 -7.70 18.77 6.45
C LYS A 87 -6.97 19.08 7.76
N ASN A 88 -6.92 18.14 8.71
CA ASN A 88 -6.21 18.23 9.98
C ASN A 88 -4.90 17.44 9.98
N PHE A 89 -4.36 17.10 8.80
CA PHE A 89 -3.07 16.45 8.67
C PHE A 89 -1.97 17.13 9.50
N ARG A 90 -1.24 16.32 10.28
CA ARG A 90 -0.17 16.75 11.20
C ARG A 90 -0.61 17.73 12.30
N GLN A 91 -1.90 17.92 12.53
CA GLN A 91 -2.40 18.72 13.63
C GLN A 91 -2.56 17.88 14.90
N LEU A 92 -2.46 18.55 16.05
CA LEU A 92 -2.60 17.93 17.36
C LEU A 92 -3.95 17.20 17.46
N HIS A 93 -3.93 15.96 17.95
CA HIS A 93 -5.10 15.10 18.13
C HIS A 93 -5.83 14.65 16.85
N SER A 94 -5.30 14.95 15.66
CA SER A 94 -5.86 14.41 14.42
C SER A 94 -5.68 12.89 14.32
N LYS A 95 -6.55 12.24 13.55
CA LYS A 95 -6.40 10.83 13.12
C LYS A 95 -5.42 10.70 11.95
N THR A 96 -4.72 11.76 11.56
CA THR A 96 -3.78 11.79 10.43
C THR A 96 -2.43 12.36 10.86
N PRO A 97 -1.69 11.63 11.74
CA PRO A 97 -0.36 12.01 12.17
C PRO A 97 0.64 12.05 11.02
N GLY A 98 1.82 12.62 11.25
CA GLY A 98 2.82 12.85 10.19
C GLY A 98 3.37 11.59 9.54
N HIS A 99 3.34 10.46 10.25
CA HIS A 99 3.61 9.10 9.79
C HIS A 99 2.45 8.19 10.25
N PRO A 100 2.16 7.06 9.58
CA PRO A 100 1.06 6.18 9.96
C PRO A 100 1.26 5.61 11.37
N GLU A 101 0.22 5.65 12.19
CA GLU A 101 0.23 5.12 13.56
C GLU A 101 -0.93 4.16 13.78
N ILE A 102 -0.61 2.91 14.17
CA ILE A 102 -1.62 1.91 14.51
C ILE A 102 -2.43 2.36 15.74
N GLY A 103 -3.74 2.15 15.70
CA GLY A 103 -4.67 2.50 16.78
C GLY A 103 -5.18 3.95 16.77
N TYR A 104 -4.54 4.86 16.03
CA TYR A 104 -5.01 6.23 15.83
C TYR A 104 -5.85 6.37 14.55
N THR A 105 -5.35 5.82 13.44
CA THR A 105 -6.00 5.91 12.13
C THR A 105 -6.66 4.57 11.75
N PRO A 106 -7.98 4.52 11.55
CA PRO A 106 -8.65 3.30 11.08
C PRO A 106 -8.07 2.81 9.74
N GLY A 107 -7.73 1.53 9.66
CA GLY A 107 -7.15 0.91 8.46
C GLY A 107 -5.63 1.00 8.33
N VAL A 108 -4.93 1.68 9.24
CA VAL A 108 -3.47 1.57 9.35
C VAL A 108 -3.11 0.25 10.03
N GLU A 109 -2.44 -0.63 9.28
CA GLU A 109 -2.07 -1.97 9.75
C GLU A 109 -0.95 -1.97 10.79
N THR A 110 0.00 -1.03 10.69
CA THR A 110 1.15 -0.94 11.57
C THR A 110 1.74 0.46 11.57
N THR A 111 2.40 0.84 12.67
CA THR A 111 3.14 2.10 12.74
C THR A 111 4.40 2.03 11.88
N THR A 112 4.58 3.00 11.00
CA THR A 112 5.78 3.13 10.15
C THR A 112 6.33 4.54 10.23
N GLY A 113 7.54 4.76 9.72
CA GLY A 113 8.26 6.02 9.84
C GLY A 113 9.77 5.76 9.87
N PRO A 114 10.25 4.96 10.85
CA PRO A 114 11.58 4.36 10.76
C PRO A 114 11.65 3.44 9.54
N LEU A 115 12.54 3.75 8.61
CA LEU A 115 12.64 3.07 7.31
C LEU A 115 13.01 1.58 7.49
N GLY A 116 12.61 0.74 6.53
CA GLY A 116 12.83 -0.72 6.55
C GLY A 116 11.92 -1.52 7.51
N GLN A 117 11.46 -0.93 8.61
CA GLN A 117 10.64 -1.62 9.61
C GLN A 117 9.26 -2.04 9.08
N GLY A 118 8.64 -1.24 8.21
CA GLY A 118 7.36 -1.61 7.60
C GLY A 118 7.47 -2.88 6.75
N LEU A 119 8.54 -3.02 5.99
CA LEU A 119 8.86 -4.25 5.24
C LEU A 119 9.09 -5.44 6.18
N ALA A 120 9.81 -5.25 7.29
CA ALA A 120 9.97 -6.28 8.31
C ALA A 120 8.61 -6.73 8.89
N ASN A 121 7.72 -5.77 9.19
CA ASN A 121 6.37 -6.06 9.68
C ASN A 121 5.54 -6.82 8.63
N ALA A 122 5.65 -6.46 7.35
CA ALA A 122 5.00 -7.18 6.25
C ALA A 122 5.47 -8.64 6.15
N VAL A 123 6.78 -8.90 6.29
CA VAL A 123 7.32 -10.27 6.37
C VAL A 123 6.70 -11.03 7.54
N GLY A 124 6.62 -10.43 8.73
CA GLY A 124 5.98 -11.03 9.90
C GLY A 124 4.50 -11.37 9.69
N LEU A 125 3.73 -10.47 9.04
CA LEU A 125 2.33 -10.69 8.70
C LEU A 125 2.14 -11.84 7.70
N ALA A 126 3.00 -11.94 6.69
CA ALA A 126 2.98 -13.04 5.73
C ALA A 126 3.37 -14.38 6.37
N ILE A 127 4.28 -14.39 7.34
CA ILE A 127 4.60 -15.59 8.15
C ILE A 127 3.36 -16.00 8.96
N ALA A 128 2.66 -15.05 9.58
CA ALA A 128 1.47 -15.33 10.36
C ALA A 128 0.33 -15.91 9.48
N GLU A 129 0.06 -15.32 8.32
CA GLU A 129 -0.91 -15.85 7.35
C GLU A 129 -0.59 -17.29 6.98
N ARG A 130 0.66 -17.57 6.56
CA ARG A 130 1.05 -18.92 6.14
C ARG A 130 0.96 -19.94 7.28
N THR A 131 1.36 -19.55 8.47
CA THR A 131 1.31 -20.41 9.66
C THR A 131 -0.13 -20.75 10.01
N LEU A 132 -1.01 -19.75 10.02
CA LEU A 132 -2.42 -19.93 10.33
C LEU A 132 -3.14 -20.72 9.23
N ALA A 133 -2.83 -20.47 7.96
CA ALA A 133 -3.35 -21.25 6.83
C ALA A 133 -2.95 -22.73 6.96
N ALA A 134 -1.69 -23.03 7.21
CA ALA A 134 -1.20 -24.40 7.40
C ALA A 134 -1.82 -25.10 8.62
N GLN A 135 -2.13 -24.35 9.68
CA GLN A 135 -2.68 -24.90 10.91
C GLN A 135 -4.20 -25.11 10.84
N PHE A 136 -4.93 -24.21 10.16
CA PHE A 136 -6.39 -24.15 10.25
C PHE A 136 -7.13 -24.45 8.96
N ASN A 137 -6.52 -24.29 7.77
CA ASN A 137 -7.19 -24.70 6.55
C ASN A 137 -7.36 -26.23 6.52
N GLN A 138 -8.45 -26.69 5.91
CA GLN A 138 -8.77 -28.10 5.71
C GLN A 138 -9.03 -28.34 4.22
N PRO A 139 -9.03 -29.60 3.75
CA PRO A 139 -9.52 -29.91 2.41
C PRO A 139 -10.88 -29.24 2.16
N ASP A 140 -10.97 -28.53 1.04
CA ASP A 140 -12.15 -27.77 0.60
C ASP A 140 -12.60 -26.61 1.54
N HIS A 141 -11.80 -26.24 2.54
CA HIS A 141 -12.10 -25.17 3.49
C HIS A 141 -10.87 -24.31 3.80
N GLU A 142 -10.66 -23.29 2.97
CA GLU A 142 -9.64 -22.26 3.19
C GLU A 142 -10.28 -21.05 3.89
N ILE A 143 -9.94 -20.86 5.16
CA ILE A 143 -10.45 -19.77 6.00
C ILE A 143 -9.40 -18.71 6.32
N VAL A 144 -8.13 -19.03 6.06
CA VAL A 144 -7.01 -18.08 6.05
C VAL A 144 -6.39 -18.15 4.66
N ASP A 145 -6.65 -17.13 3.87
CA ASP A 145 -6.16 -16.99 2.50
C ASP A 145 -6.14 -15.51 2.08
N HIS A 146 -5.07 -14.81 2.43
CA HIS A 146 -4.94 -13.39 2.07
C HIS A 146 -3.51 -12.99 1.72
N PHE A 147 -3.39 -11.91 0.97
CA PHE A 147 -2.10 -11.34 0.57
C PHE A 147 -1.61 -10.32 1.59
N THR A 148 -0.30 -10.12 1.59
CA THR A 148 0.37 -8.98 2.23
C THR A 148 1.07 -8.16 1.15
N TYR A 149 0.62 -6.92 0.97
CA TYR A 149 1.21 -5.95 0.06
C TYR A 149 2.00 -4.91 0.84
N VAL A 150 3.17 -4.55 0.33
CA VAL A 150 4.01 -3.53 0.95
C VAL A 150 4.59 -2.57 -0.08
N PHE A 151 4.40 -1.28 0.15
CA PHE A 151 5.05 -0.20 -0.61
C PHE A 151 6.34 0.20 0.10
N MET A 152 7.42 0.35 -0.67
CA MET A 152 8.74 0.71 -0.17
C MET A 152 9.47 1.59 -1.19
N GLY A 153 10.40 2.42 -0.74
CA GLY A 153 11.29 3.21 -1.60
C GLY A 153 12.75 2.96 -1.27
N ASP A 154 13.66 3.70 -1.90
CA ASP A 154 15.11 3.52 -1.79
C ASP A 154 15.58 3.44 -0.33
N GLY A 155 15.14 4.38 0.50
CA GLY A 155 15.52 4.43 1.92
C GLY A 155 15.13 3.18 2.72
N CYS A 156 14.04 2.48 2.35
CA CYS A 156 13.73 1.20 2.99
C CYS A 156 14.71 0.09 2.57
N LEU A 157 15.18 0.12 1.33
CA LEU A 157 16.03 -0.92 0.73
C LEU A 157 17.52 -0.73 1.02
N MET A 158 17.92 0.45 1.51
CA MET A 158 19.26 0.72 2.06
C MET A 158 19.42 0.24 3.50
N GLU A 159 18.32 0.13 4.26
CA GLU A 159 18.36 -0.24 5.68
C GLU A 159 18.72 -1.72 5.86
N GLY A 160 19.68 -2.00 6.76
CA GLY A 160 20.20 -3.35 7.02
C GLY A 160 19.10 -4.38 7.35
N ILE A 161 18.07 -3.95 8.09
CA ILE A 161 16.93 -4.80 8.45
C ILE A 161 16.18 -5.33 7.22
N SER A 162 16.13 -4.58 6.12
CA SER A 162 15.48 -5.02 4.88
C SER A 162 16.18 -6.25 4.30
N HIS A 163 17.51 -6.30 4.37
CA HIS A 163 18.30 -7.43 3.89
C HIS A 163 18.04 -8.69 4.72
N GLU A 164 17.99 -8.55 6.05
CA GLU A 164 17.73 -9.65 6.97
C GLU A 164 16.36 -10.29 6.70
N VAL A 165 15.31 -9.47 6.67
CA VAL A 165 13.93 -9.96 6.53
C VAL A 165 13.62 -10.42 5.12
N CYS A 166 14.19 -9.81 4.07
CA CYS A 166 14.03 -10.28 2.70
C CYS A 166 14.76 -11.60 2.46
N SER A 167 15.95 -11.80 3.04
CA SER A 167 16.64 -13.10 3.01
C SER A 167 15.78 -14.18 3.68
N LEU A 168 15.18 -13.88 4.84
CA LEU A 168 14.28 -14.81 5.52
C LEU A 168 13.01 -15.10 4.71
N ALA A 169 12.37 -14.08 4.16
CA ALA A 169 11.12 -14.22 3.40
C ALA A 169 11.28 -15.14 2.19
N GLY A 170 12.39 -15.02 1.45
CA GLY A 170 12.67 -15.90 0.33
C GLY A 170 13.10 -17.30 0.76
N THR A 171 13.86 -17.44 1.85
CA THR A 171 14.15 -18.75 2.47
C THR A 171 12.86 -19.50 2.84
N LEU A 172 11.87 -18.79 3.37
CA LEU A 172 10.58 -19.36 3.71
C LEU A 172 9.68 -19.56 2.49
N GLY A 173 9.92 -18.89 1.36
CA GLY A 173 9.09 -18.98 0.16
C GLY A 173 7.70 -18.34 0.35
N LEU A 174 7.63 -17.15 0.95
CA LEU A 174 6.38 -16.46 1.28
C LEU A 174 5.62 -15.94 0.03
N GLY A 175 5.01 -16.83 -0.75
CA GLY A 175 4.34 -16.50 -2.03
C GLY A 175 3.13 -15.57 -2.00
N LYS A 176 2.65 -15.18 -0.80
CA LYS A 176 1.59 -14.18 -0.64
C LYS A 176 2.11 -12.81 -0.18
N LEU A 177 3.44 -12.64 -0.11
CA LEU A 177 4.09 -11.36 0.12
C LEU A 177 4.49 -10.73 -1.21
N ILE A 178 3.94 -9.54 -1.50
CA ILE A 178 4.22 -8.79 -2.72
C ILE A 178 4.68 -7.38 -2.34
N GLY A 179 5.93 -7.06 -2.69
CA GLY A 179 6.53 -5.75 -2.49
C GLY A 179 6.50 -4.91 -3.76
N PHE A 180 6.16 -3.64 -3.63
CA PHE A 180 6.29 -2.64 -4.69
C PHE A 180 7.40 -1.69 -4.30
N TYR A 181 8.48 -1.71 -5.08
CA TYR A 181 9.58 -0.78 -4.94
C TYR A 181 9.31 0.44 -5.83
N ASP A 182 9.07 1.57 -5.18
CA ASP A 182 9.04 2.91 -5.78
C ASP A 182 10.45 3.31 -6.20
N HIS A 183 10.85 2.88 -7.40
CA HIS A 183 12.17 3.15 -7.96
C HIS A 183 12.13 4.50 -8.68
N ASN A 184 12.34 5.57 -7.92
CA ASN A 184 12.30 6.95 -8.42
C ASN A 184 13.68 7.62 -8.47
N GLY A 185 14.71 6.98 -7.91
CA GLY A 185 16.11 7.44 -7.96
C GLY A 185 16.44 8.61 -7.03
N ILE A 186 15.54 9.00 -6.13
CA ILE A 186 15.67 10.18 -5.27
C ILE A 186 15.53 9.80 -3.79
N SER A 187 16.47 10.27 -2.99
CA SER A 187 16.35 10.28 -1.52
C SER A 187 16.25 11.72 -0.99
N ILE A 188 16.34 11.90 0.32
CA ILE A 188 16.35 13.24 0.95
C ILE A 188 17.50 14.10 0.43
N ASP A 189 18.70 13.53 0.26
CA ASP A 189 19.93 14.25 -0.09
C ASP A 189 20.15 14.39 -1.62
N GLY A 190 19.17 13.97 -2.44
CA GLY A 190 19.27 14.03 -3.90
C GLY A 190 19.26 12.66 -4.58
N GLU A 191 19.83 12.63 -5.78
CA GLU A 191 19.98 11.44 -6.63
C GLU A 191 20.79 10.35 -5.93
N THR A 192 20.27 9.12 -5.92
CA THR A 192 20.81 8.01 -5.12
C THR A 192 22.11 7.40 -5.68
N GLU A 193 22.47 7.65 -6.94
CA GLU A 193 23.64 7.07 -7.63
C GLU A 193 24.98 7.31 -6.90
N GLY A 194 25.06 8.32 -6.02
CA GLY A 194 26.25 8.59 -5.21
C GLY A 194 26.50 7.60 -4.06
N TRP A 195 25.48 6.90 -3.56
CA TRP A 195 25.58 6.06 -2.35
C TRP A 195 24.73 4.78 -2.37
N PHE A 196 23.86 4.61 -3.37
CA PHE A 196 23.03 3.42 -3.54
C PHE A 196 23.05 2.99 -5.00
N THR A 197 24.02 2.12 -5.32
CA THR A 197 24.33 1.64 -6.68
C THR A 197 24.26 0.12 -6.80
N ASP A 198 23.67 -0.54 -5.80
CA ASP A 198 23.55 -1.98 -5.82
C ASP A 198 22.51 -2.44 -6.86
N ASP A 199 22.71 -3.63 -7.39
CA ASP A 199 21.72 -4.24 -8.29
C ASP A 199 20.59 -4.83 -7.43
N THR A 200 19.60 -4.00 -7.12
CA THR A 200 18.46 -4.39 -6.29
C THR A 200 17.72 -5.61 -6.86
N ALA A 201 17.56 -5.70 -8.19
CA ALA A 201 16.94 -6.87 -8.82
C ALA A 201 17.74 -8.15 -8.54
N LYS A 202 19.04 -8.16 -8.84
CA LYS A 202 19.90 -9.32 -8.58
C LYS A 202 20.01 -9.66 -7.09
N ARG A 203 20.00 -8.64 -6.22
CA ARG A 203 19.99 -8.85 -4.76
C ARG A 203 18.74 -9.61 -4.32
N PHE A 204 17.57 -9.23 -4.81
CA PHE A 204 16.32 -9.92 -4.48
C PHE A 204 16.22 -11.31 -5.11
N GLU A 205 16.72 -11.50 -6.34
CA GLU A 205 16.88 -12.83 -6.95
C GLU A 205 17.78 -13.74 -6.09
N ALA A 206 18.89 -13.19 -5.57
CA ALA A 206 19.79 -13.89 -4.66
C ALA A 206 19.14 -14.23 -3.31
N TYR A 207 18.15 -13.45 -2.86
CA TYR A 207 17.29 -13.80 -1.73
C TYR A 207 16.22 -14.85 -2.06
N HIS A 208 16.15 -15.36 -3.30
CA HIS A 208 15.11 -16.27 -3.79
C HIS A 208 13.72 -15.64 -3.94
N TRP A 209 13.66 -14.34 -4.23
CA TRP A 209 12.41 -13.69 -4.62
C TRP A 209 12.13 -13.90 -6.12
N HIS A 210 10.86 -13.86 -6.49
CA HIS A 210 10.48 -13.58 -7.87
C HIS A 210 10.56 -12.08 -8.11
N VAL A 211 11.34 -11.67 -9.12
CA VAL A 211 11.54 -10.25 -9.44
C VAL A 211 10.86 -9.95 -10.76
N ILE A 212 9.91 -9.03 -10.71
CA ILE A 212 9.37 -8.38 -11.89
C ILE A 212 10.20 -7.12 -12.08
N HIS A 213 11.04 -7.14 -13.10
CA HIS A 213 11.96 -6.06 -13.42
C HIS A 213 11.22 -4.77 -13.76
N GLU A 214 11.98 -3.70 -13.95
CA GLU A 214 11.50 -2.33 -14.07
C GLU A 214 10.31 -2.13 -15.05
N ILE A 215 9.10 -2.06 -14.49
CA ILE A 215 7.87 -1.65 -15.18
C ILE A 215 7.72 -0.13 -15.14
N ASP A 216 6.90 0.43 -16.03
CA ASP A 216 6.43 1.81 -15.88
C ASP A 216 5.34 1.87 -14.79
N GLY A 217 5.66 2.46 -13.64
CA GLY A 217 4.73 2.60 -12.52
C GLY A 217 3.59 3.59 -12.78
N HIS A 218 3.65 4.36 -13.88
CA HIS A 218 2.59 5.26 -14.34
C HIS A 218 1.70 4.64 -15.43
N ASP A 219 1.98 3.41 -15.87
CA ASP A 219 1.14 2.63 -16.78
C ASP A 219 0.25 1.65 -15.99
N PRO A 220 -1.07 1.91 -15.87
CA PRO A 220 -1.95 1.04 -15.11
C PRO A 220 -2.02 -0.39 -15.65
N GLN A 221 -1.80 -0.60 -16.95
CA GLN A 221 -1.83 -1.93 -17.54
C GLN A 221 -0.58 -2.73 -17.16
N ALA A 222 0.60 -2.10 -17.21
CA ALA A 222 1.84 -2.72 -16.77
C ALA A 222 1.80 -3.10 -15.28
N VAL A 223 1.29 -2.20 -14.43
CA VAL A 223 1.10 -2.48 -13.00
C VAL A 223 0.13 -3.65 -12.80
N LYS A 224 -0.99 -3.67 -13.52
CA LYS A 224 -1.98 -4.76 -13.42
C LYS A 224 -1.39 -6.11 -13.82
N GLU A 225 -0.65 -6.17 -14.92
CA GLU A 225 0.00 -7.39 -15.40
C GLU A 225 1.05 -7.88 -14.40
N ALA A 226 1.83 -6.97 -13.84
CA ALA A 226 2.82 -7.31 -12.82
C ALA A 226 2.19 -7.88 -11.54
N ILE A 227 1.06 -7.32 -11.07
CA ILE A 227 0.37 -7.88 -9.89
C ILE A 227 -0.17 -9.28 -10.18
N LEU A 228 -0.75 -9.50 -11.37
CA LEU A 228 -1.23 -10.83 -11.77
C LEU A 228 -0.09 -11.85 -11.87
N GLU A 229 1.05 -11.46 -12.45
CA GLU A 229 2.25 -12.30 -12.51
C GLU A 229 2.75 -12.63 -11.10
N ALA A 230 2.92 -11.63 -10.23
CA ALA A 230 3.34 -11.81 -8.85
C ALA A 230 2.40 -12.73 -8.05
N GLN A 231 1.08 -12.54 -8.19
CA GLN A 231 0.09 -13.41 -7.55
C GLN A 231 0.11 -14.85 -8.11
N SER A 232 0.60 -15.08 -9.33
CA SER A 232 0.69 -16.42 -9.91
C SER A 232 1.83 -17.26 -9.31
N VAL A 233 2.87 -16.60 -8.78
CA VAL A 233 4.01 -17.24 -8.14
C VAL A 233 3.69 -17.54 -6.68
N LYS A 234 3.55 -18.83 -6.35
CA LYS A 234 3.06 -19.28 -5.03
C LYS A 234 4.16 -19.72 -4.06
N ASP A 235 5.36 -19.99 -4.56
CA ASP A 235 6.47 -20.57 -3.82
C ASP A 235 7.57 -19.55 -3.46
N LYS A 236 7.44 -18.30 -3.91
CA LYS A 236 8.41 -17.22 -3.65
C LYS A 236 7.69 -15.89 -3.40
N PRO A 237 8.17 -15.07 -2.44
CA PRO A 237 7.73 -13.68 -2.37
C PRO A 237 8.11 -12.93 -3.66
N SER A 238 7.35 -11.89 -4.00
CA SER A 238 7.54 -11.14 -5.24
C SER A 238 7.95 -9.70 -4.99
N LEU A 239 8.91 -9.19 -5.76
CA LEU A 239 9.28 -7.77 -5.82
C LEU A 239 8.90 -7.22 -7.20
N ILE A 240 8.09 -6.17 -7.22
CA ILE A 240 7.74 -5.42 -8.43
C ILE A 240 8.52 -4.10 -8.41
N ILE A 241 9.48 -3.95 -9.31
CA ILE A 241 10.27 -2.72 -9.44
C ILE A 241 9.50 -1.73 -10.32
N CYS A 242 8.96 -0.69 -9.72
CA CYS A 242 8.13 0.29 -10.39
C CYS A 242 8.94 1.56 -10.64
N ARG A 243 9.28 1.86 -11.90
CA ARG A 243 9.87 3.16 -12.22
C ARG A 243 8.80 4.24 -12.09
N THR A 244 9.04 5.22 -11.23
CA THR A 244 8.14 6.36 -11.06
C THR A 244 8.92 7.68 -11.11
N VAL A 245 8.20 8.79 -11.14
CA VAL A 245 8.76 10.11 -10.96
C VAL A 245 8.26 10.68 -9.63
N ILE A 246 9.16 10.91 -8.68
CA ILE A 246 8.81 11.60 -7.43
C ILE A 246 8.20 12.97 -7.76
N GLY A 247 7.10 13.34 -7.10
CA GLY A 247 6.42 14.61 -7.41
C GLY A 247 5.76 14.65 -8.79
N PHE A 248 5.44 13.49 -9.39
CA PHE A 248 4.80 13.40 -10.71
C PHE A 248 3.65 14.41 -10.89
N GLY A 249 3.77 15.24 -11.92
CA GLY A 249 2.80 16.30 -12.24
C GLY A 249 3.24 17.70 -11.83
N SER A 250 4.18 17.85 -10.88
CA SER A 250 4.80 19.14 -10.56
C SER A 250 5.77 19.56 -11.68
N PRO A 251 5.52 20.68 -12.41
CA PRO A 251 6.38 21.05 -13.52
C PRO A 251 7.82 21.37 -13.14
N ASN A 252 8.08 21.90 -11.94
CA ASN A 252 9.40 22.38 -11.55
C ASN A 252 10.12 21.49 -10.54
N LYS A 253 9.38 20.67 -9.76
CA LYS A 253 9.92 19.81 -8.69
C LYS A 253 9.82 18.31 -8.96
N ALA A 254 9.14 17.87 -10.03
CA ALA A 254 9.10 16.46 -10.37
C ALA A 254 10.50 15.92 -10.69
N GLY A 255 10.82 14.73 -10.17
CA GLY A 255 12.11 14.06 -10.36
C GLY A 255 13.25 14.62 -9.53
N LYS A 256 12.96 15.41 -8.49
CA LYS A 256 13.99 16.05 -7.65
C LYS A 256 13.68 15.95 -6.16
N GLU A 257 14.72 16.09 -5.35
CA GLU A 257 14.65 16.04 -3.89
C GLU A 257 13.79 17.16 -3.29
N GLU A 258 13.59 18.30 -3.97
CA GLU A 258 12.75 19.37 -3.42
C GLU A 258 11.26 18.99 -3.34
N ALA A 259 10.83 17.91 -3.99
CA ALA A 259 9.51 17.33 -3.82
C ALA A 259 9.43 16.31 -2.67
N HIS A 260 10.56 15.91 -2.08
CA HIS A 260 10.61 14.84 -1.08
C HIS A 260 9.94 15.24 0.24
N GLY A 261 10.48 16.25 0.93
CA GLY A 261 10.19 16.51 2.35
C GLY A 261 9.56 17.85 2.69
N ALA A 262 9.14 18.63 1.69
CA ALA A 262 8.56 19.94 1.89
C ALA A 262 7.29 20.15 1.05
N PRO A 263 6.36 21.03 1.50
CA PRO A 263 5.26 21.48 0.67
C PRO A 263 5.75 22.00 -0.69
N LEU A 264 4.95 21.77 -1.73
CA LEU A 264 5.30 22.24 -3.07
C LEU A 264 5.31 23.78 -3.13
N GLY A 265 4.42 24.45 -2.39
CA GLY A 265 4.16 25.88 -2.49
C GLY A 265 2.91 26.14 -3.34
N GLU A 266 2.15 27.19 -3.01
CA GLU A 266 0.84 27.46 -3.64
C GLU A 266 0.92 27.61 -5.17
N GLU A 267 1.95 28.30 -5.67
CA GLU A 267 2.19 28.47 -7.10
C GLU A 267 2.44 27.12 -7.79
N GLU A 268 3.28 26.28 -7.20
CA GLU A 268 3.63 24.97 -7.77
C GLU A 268 2.45 24.00 -7.69
N VAL A 269 1.61 24.05 -6.64
CA VAL A 269 0.36 23.28 -6.55
C VAL A 269 -0.60 23.68 -7.69
N ALA A 270 -0.74 24.98 -7.97
CA ALA A 270 -1.58 25.45 -9.07
C ALA A 270 -1.08 24.96 -10.44
N LEU A 271 0.25 25.01 -10.66
CA LEU A 271 0.88 24.49 -11.86
C LEU A 271 0.72 22.97 -12.01
N ALA A 272 0.88 22.23 -10.91
CA ALA A 272 0.68 20.78 -10.88
C ALA A 272 -0.77 20.41 -11.22
N ARG A 273 -1.76 21.13 -10.65
CA ARG A 273 -3.18 20.97 -11.01
C ARG A 273 -3.43 21.16 -12.50
N GLN A 274 -2.87 22.22 -13.10
CA GLN A 274 -2.98 22.47 -14.53
C GLN A 274 -2.35 21.33 -15.36
N LYS A 275 -1.14 20.88 -15.00
CA LYS A 275 -0.43 19.79 -15.68
C LYS A 275 -1.20 18.46 -15.60
N LEU A 276 -1.81 18.17 -14.45
CA LEU A 276 -2.58 16.96 -14.20
C LEU A 276 -4.01 17.01 -14.78
N GLY A 277 -4.49 18.18 -15.22
CA GLY A 277 -5.87 18.38 -15.66
C GLY A 277 -6.88 18.39 -14.51
N TRP A 278 -6.45 18.71 -13.29
CA TRP A 278 -7.29 18.72 -12.09
C TRP A 278 -7.84 20.12 -11.82
N HIS A 279 -9.12 20.34 -12.13
CA HIS A 279 -9.74 21.67 -12.09
C HIS A 279 -10.56 21.96 -10.82
N HIS A 280 -10.64 21.00 -9.90
CA HIS A 280 -11.42 21.17 -8.67
C HIS A 280 -10.65 22.01 -7.64
N PRO A 281 -11.33 22.73 -6.74
CA PRO A 281 -10.71 23.40 -5.60
C PRO A 281 -9.99 22.45 -4.62
N PRO A 282 -9.20 22.99 -3.68
CA PRO A 282 -8.59 22.19 -2.62
C PRO A 282 -9.62 21.42 -1.80
N PHE A 283 -9.33 20.14 -1.52
CA PHE A 283 -10.22 19.22 -0.78
C PHE A 283 -11.63 19.04 -1.41
N GLU A 284 -11.83 19.37 -2.68
CA GLU A 284 -13.06 19.08 -3.40
C GLU A 284 -12.88 17.88 -4.32
N ILE A 285 -13.58 16.78 -4.00
CA ILE A 285 -13.55 15.55 -4.77
C ILE A 285 -14.93 15.34 -5.42
N PRO A 286 -15.01 15.19 -6.76
CA PRO A 286 -16.24 14.88 -7.46
C PRO A 286 -16.93 13.61 -6.95
N LYS A 287 -18.26 13.58 -7.00
CA LYS A 287 -19.07 12.46 -6.49
C LYS A 287 -18.80 11.16 -7.24
N GLU A 288 -18.57 11.26 -8.54
CA GLU A 288 -18.23 10.15 -9.42
C GLU A 288 -16.88 9.52 -9.05
N ILE A 289 -15.90 10.32 -8.61
CA ILE A 289 -14.61 9.84 -8.12
C ILE A 289 -14.81 9.10 -6.79
N TYR A 290 -15.58 9.67 -5.85
CA TYR A 290 -15.93 8.96 -4.61
C TYR A 290 -16.61 7.62 -4.90
N HIS A 291 -17.60 7.60 -5.80
CA HIS A 291 -18.32 6.37 -6.14
C HIS A 291 -17.41 5.30 -6.75
N ALA A 292 -16.41 5.68 -7.54
CA ALA A 292 -15.48 4.73 -8.14
C ALA A 292 -14.40 4.21 -7.17
N TRP A 293 -14.14 4.93 -6.08
CA TRP A 293 -13.21 4.49 -5.03
C TRP A 293 -13.90 3.72 -3.90
N ASP A 294 -15.19 3.95 -3.68
CA ASP A 294 -15.94 3.38 -2.55
C ASP A 294 -15.91 1.84 -2.56
N ALA A 295 -15.20 1.27 -1.58
CA ALA A 295 -15.00 -0.16 -1.45
C ALA A 295 -15.98 -0.82 -0.47
N ARG A 296 -16.92 -0.07 0.12
CA ARG A 296 -17.80 -0.58 1.19
C ARG A 296 -18.67 -1.74 0.71
N GLU A 297 -19.35 -1.60 -0.42
CA GLU A 297 -20.21 -2.67 -0.96
C GLU A 297 -19.40 -3.91 -1.35
N LYS A 298 -18.29 -3.72 -2.09
CA LYS A 298 -17.38 -4.81 -2.49
C LYS A 298 -16.81 -5.54 -1.26
N GLY A 299 -16.41 -4.78 -0.25
CA GLY A 299 -15.84 -5.30 1.00
C GLY A 299 -16.85 -6.07 1.85
N GLU A 300 -18.07 -5.55 1.99
CA GLU A 300 -19.16 -6.24 2.70
C GLU A 300 -19.51 -7.57 2.03
N GLN A 301 -19.59 -7.61 0.69
CA GLN A 301 -19.83 -8.85 -0.06
C GLN A 301 -18.70 -9.86 0.13
N ALA A 302 -17.44 -9.42 0.03
CA ALA A 302 -16.27 -10.29 0.22
C ALA A 302 -16.22 -10.88 1.64
N GLN A 303 -16.45 -10.05 2.65
CA GLN A 303 -16.48 -10.50 4.04
C GLN A 303 -17.69 -11.39 4.34
N GLN A 304 -18.86 -11.12 3.75
CA GLN A 304 -20.03 -11.99 3.88
C GLN A 304 -19.73 -13.38 3.33
N SER A 305 -19.12 -13.47 2.14
CA SER A 305 -18.69 -14.75 1.55
C SER A 305 -17.72 -15.50 2.47
N TRP A 306 -16.75 -14.78 3.06
CA TRP A 306 -15.84 -15.36 4.04
C TRP A 306 -16.55 -15.85 5.32
N ASN A 307 -17.52 -15.09 5.84
CA ASN A 307 -18.31 -15.47 7.00
C ASN A 307 -19.11 -16.76 6.77
N GLU A 308 -19.66 -16.95 5.57
CA GLU A 308 -20.35 -18.17 5.16
C GLU A 308 -19.40 -19.38 5.12
N LYS A 309 -18.21 -19.22 4.52
CA LYS A 309 -17.13 -20.23 4.52
C LYS A 309 -16.70 -20.57 5.96
N PHE A 310 -16.49 -19.57 6.79
CA PHE A 310 -16.07 -19.76 8.18
C PHE A 310 -17.16 -20.43 9.04
N ALA A 311 -18.44 -20.14 8.78
CA ALA A 311 -19.55 -20.84 9.42
C ALA A 311 -19.63 -22.32 9.02
N ALA A 312 -19.35 -22.65 7.75
CA ALA A 312 -19.23 -24.03 7.29
C ALA A 312 -18.04 -24.76 7.96
N TYR A 313 -16.87 -24.10 8.01
CA TYR A 313 -15.70 -24.60 8.72
C TYR A 313 -16.00 -24.91 10.20
N LYS A 314 -16.68 -24.00 10.92
CA LYS A 314 -17.09 -24.24 12.32
C LYS A 314 -17.98 -25.47 12.48
N ARG A 315 -18.88 -25.74 11.53
CA ARG A 315 -19.72 -26.95 11.55
C ARG A 315 -18.88 -28.21 11.32
N LEU A 316 -17.95 -28.19 10.37
CA LEU A 316 -17.02 -29.28 10.09
C LEU A 316 -16.23 -29.67 11.35
N ILE A 317 -15.58 -28.70 11.99
CA ILE A 317 -14.78 -28.95 13.21
C ILE A 317 -15.64 -29.49 14.37
N ARG A 318 -16.85 -28.95 14.57
CA ARG A 318 -17.78 -29.46 15.59
C ARG A 318 -18.20 -30.91 15.33
N ASN A 319 -18.46 -31.27 14.08
CA ASN A 319 -18.81 -32.64 13.73
C ASN A 319 -17.64 -33.59 13.96
N TRP A 320 -16.42 -33.17 13.61
CA TRP A 320 -15.21 -33.92 13.87
C TRP A 320 -15.00 -34.16 15.38
N GLN A 321 -15.14 -33.13 16.22
CA GLN A 321 -15.05 -33.25 17.68
C GLN A 321 -16.07 -34.24 18.26
N LYS A 322 -17.30 -34.27 17.72
CA LYS A 322 -18.33 -35.23 18.15
C LYS A 322 -18.06 -36.67 17.70
N SER A 323 -17.28 -36.86 16.63
CA SER A 323 -16.92 -38.20 16.13
C SER A 323 -15.71 -38.83 16.83
N LEU A 324 -15.01 -38.08 17.68
CA LEU A 324 -13.91 -38.62 18.48
C LEU A 324 -14.49 -39.58 19.55
N PRO A 325 -13.89 -40.77 19.75
CA PRO A 325 -14.30 -41.66 20.83
C PRO A 325 -14.18 -40.93 22.16
N VAL A 326 -15.23 -41.02 22.99
CA VAL A 326 -15.18 -40.54 24.37
C VAL A 326 -14.24 -41.48 25.13
N GLY A 327 -13.01 -41.00 25.38
CA GLY A 327 -12.04 -41.67 26.23
C GLY A 327 -12.34 -41.49 27.71
#